data_AF-A0AAD5M7W2-F1
#
_entry.id   AF-A0AAD5M7W2-F1
#
_cell.length_a   1.000
_cell.length_b   1.000
_cell.length_c   1.000
_cell.angle_alpha   90.00
_cell.angle_beta   90.00
_cell.angle_gamma   90.00
#
_symmetry.space_group_name_H-M   'P 1'
#
loop_
_entity.id
_entity.type
_entity.pdbx_description
1 polymer ?
#
loop_
_entity_poly.entity_id
_entity_poly.type
_entity_poly.pdbx_seq_one_letter_code
_entity_poly.pdbx_strand_id
1 'polypeptide(L)'
;MLGARDAQQVDSPCAAIAKIRGGKTKWDIILEAAMTEAHSTAQMKAVAGRASYTSKEVQTRPDAGAMAMAYFMLTIRETIKRNKA
;
A
#
# COMPACT_ATOMS: atom_id res chain seq x y z
N MET A 1 -14.43 15.06 -12.42
CA MET A 1 -13.42 14.04 -12.77
C MET A 1 -12.42 13.97 -11.64
N LEU A 2 -12.47 12.95 -10.80
CA LEU A 2 -11.35 12.65 -9.88
C LEU A 2 -10.25 12.04 -10.75
N GLY A 3 -9.09 12.69 -10.83
CA GLY A 3 -7.97 12.27 -11.67
C GLY A 3 -7.59 10.81 -11.39
N ALA A 4 -7.19 10.09 -12.44
CA ALA A 4 -6.71 8.72 -12.34
C ALA A 4 -5.64 8.65 -11.24
N ARG A 5 -5.81 7.74 -10.27
CA ARG A 5 -4.79 7.48 -9.25
C ARG A 5 -3.67 6.66 -9.88
N ASP A 6 -2.44 6.95 -9.48
CA ASP A 6 -1.24 6.33 -10.04
C ASP A 6 -0.71 5.23 -9.13
N ALA A 7 -0.34 4.08 -9.69
CA ALA A 7 0.30 3.01 -8.91
C ALA A 7 1.68 3.46 -8.42
N GLN A 8 1.85 3.63 -7.10
CA GLN A 8 3.11 4.07 -6.48
C GLN A 8 3.39 3.34 -5.16
N GLN A 9 4.68 3.22 -4.83
CA GLN A 9 5.14 2.64 -3.56
C GLN A 9 4.51 3.30 -2.31
N VAL A 10 4.19 4.60 -2.42
CA VAL A 10 3.66 5.40 -1.30
C VAL A 10 2.18 5.18 -1.03
N ASP A 11 1.44 4.47 -1.89
CA ASP A 11 -0.01 4.30 -1.74
C ASP A 11 -0.37 3.53 -0.47
N SER A 12 0.34 2.44 -0.21
CA SER A 12 0.22 1.62 1.01
C SER A 12 0.42 2.43 2.32
N PRO A 13 1.55 3.12 2.54
CA PRO A 13 1.75 3.92 3.74
C PRO A 13 0.82 5.14 3.82
N CYS A 14 0.42 5.76 2.69
CA CYS A 14 -0.57 6.84 2.69
C CYS A 14 -1.93 6.36 3.22
N ALA A 15 -2.40 5.18 2.81
CA ALA A 15 -3.62 4.60 3.32
C ALA A 15 -3.55 4.32 4.83
N ALA A 16 -2.42 3.81 5.31
CA ALA A 16 -2.17 3.62 6.73
C ALA A 16 -2.22 4.94 7.52
N ILE A 17 -1.51 5.97 7.04
CA ILE A 17 -1.48 7.31 7.64
C ILE A 17 -2.88 7.93 7.67
N ALA A 18 -3.69 7.72 6.63
CA ALA A 18 -5.07 8.20 6.60
C ALA A 18 -5.92 7.58 7.73
N LYS A 19 -5.75 6.29 8.02
CA LYS A 19 -6.43 5.65 9.17
C LYS A 19 -5.94 6.22 10.51
N ILE A 20 -4.64 6.45 10.67
CA ILE A 20 -4.06 7.04 11.88
C ILE A 20 -4.60 8.46 12.10
N ARG A 21 -4.58 9.30 11.05
CA ARG A 21 -5.14 10.67 11.10
C ARG A 21 -6.64 10.68 11.36
N GLY A 22 -7.36 9.65 10.93
CA GLY A 22 -8.77 9.41 11.26
C GLY A 22 -9.02 8.83 12.66
N GLY A 23 -8.01 8.82 13.54
CA GLY A 23 -8.14 8.39 14.94
C GLY A 23 -8.15 6.88 15.15
N LYS A 24 -7.83 6.07 14.12
CA LYS A 24 -7.74 4.61 14.29
C LYS A 24 -6.41 4.26 14.97
N THR A 25 -6.50 3.51 16.06
CA THR A 25 -5.34 3.06 16.85
C THR A 25 -5.09 1.56 16.77
N LYS A 26 -6.07 0.79 16.30
CA LYS A 26 -5.93 -0.67 16.10
C LYS A 26 -5.05 -0.95 14.88
N TRP A 27 -3.88 -1.54 15.13
CA TRP A 27 -2.92 -1.91 14.09
C TRP A 27 -3.51 -2.80 12.99
N ASP A 28 -4.45 -3.69 13.32
CA ASP A 28 -5.12 -4.53 12.30
C ASP A 28 -5.87 -3.70 11.26
N ILE A 29 -6.59 -2.66 11.68
CA ILE A 29 -7.34 -1.76 10.78
C ILE A 29 -6.38 -0.94 9.91
N ILE A 30 -5.25 -0.52 10.49
CA ILE A 30 -4.23 0.27 9.79
C ILE A 30 -3.53 -0.60 8.73
N LEU A 31 -3.16 -1.82 9.08
CA LEU A 31 -2.53 -2.78 8.15
C LEU A 31 -3.49 -3.24 7.07
N GLU A 32 -4.75 -3.49 7.40
CA GLU A 32 -5.78 -3.85 6.42
C GLU A 32 -5.91 -2.76 5.36
N ALA A 33 -5.90 -1.49 5.76
CA ALA A 33 -5.93 -0.37 4.82
C ALA A 33 -4.68 -0.31 3.93
N ALA A 34 -3.49 -0.52 4.50
CA ALA A 34 -2.23 -0.53 3.76
C ALA A 34 -2.18 -1.67 2.73
N MET A 35 -2.58 -2.88 3.13
CA MET A 35 -2.65 -4.06 2.27
C MET A 35 -3.69 -3.90 1.17
N THR A 36 -4.87 -3.37 1.51
CA THR A 36 -5.95 -3.13 0.53
C THR A 36 -5.50 -2.15 -0.54
N GLU A 37 -4.86 -1.04 -0.17
CA GLU A 37 -4.37 -0.07 -1.14
C GLU A 37 -3.19 -0.63 -1.94
N ALA A 38 -2.28 -1.38 -1.32
CA ALA A 38 -1.23 -2.07 -2.05
C ALA A 38 -1.80 -3.00 -3.13
N HIS A 39 -2.82 -3.80 -2.80
CA HIS A 39 -3.49 -4.68 -3.77
C HIS A 39 -4.24 -3.90 -4.86
N SER A 40 -4.85 -2.76 -4.53
CA SER A 40 -5.63 -1.97 -5.50
C SER A 40 -4.78 -1.36 -6.61
N THR A 41 -3.47 -1.17 -6.37
CA THR A 41 -2.51 -0.70 -7.40
C THR A 41 -2.47 -1.57 -8.67
N ALA A 42 -2.89 -2.84 -8.61
CA ALA A 42 -3.05 -3.69 -9.79
C ALA A 42 -4.02 -3.10 -10.82
N GLN A 43 -4.99 -2.29 -10.38
CA GLN A 43 -5.98 -1.64 -11.23
C GLN A 43 -5.56 -0.23 -11.66
N MET A 44 -4.41 0.27 -11.18
CA MET A 44 -3.92 1.64 -11.43
C MET A 44 -2.84 1.66 -12.51
N LYS A 45 -2.72 2.76 -13.26
CA LYS A 45 -1.62 2.96 -14.22
C LYS A 45 -0.45 3.58 -13.48
N ALA A 46 0.74 3.00 -13.59
CA ALA A 46 1.95 3.63 -13.09
C ALA A 46 2.31 4.83 -13.95
N VAL A 47 2.59 5.98 -13.31
CA VAL A 47 3.13 7.18 -13.99
C VAL A 47 4.58 7.47 -13.64
N ALA A 48 5.14 6.75 -12.66
CA ALA A 48 6.51 6.87 -12.20
C ALA A 48 7.22 5.50 -12.15
N GLY A 49 8.55 5.55 -12.13
CA GLY A 49 9.41 4.35 -12.02
C GLY A 49 9.43 3.48 -13.28
N ARG A 50 9.97 2.26 -13.16
CA ARG A 50 10.12 1.35 -14.31
C ARG A 50 8.79 0.90 -14.92
N ALA A 51 7.75 0.82 -14.11
CA ALA A 51 6.43 0.38 -14.57
C ALA A 51 5.79 1.40 -15.52
N SER A 52 6.09 2.70 -15.39
CA SER A 52 5.47 3.74 -16.24
C SER A 52 5.86 3.69 -17.71
N TYR A 53 6.95 2.97 -18.05
CA TYR A 53 7.36 2.73 -19.44
C TYR A 53 6.53 1.66 -20.16
N THR A 54 5.63 0.98 -19.44
CA THR A 54 4.81 -0.11 -19.98
C THR A 54 3.35 0.31 -20.11
N SER A 55 2.59 -0.38 -20.96
CA SER A 55 1.17 -0.09 -21.16
C SER A 55 0.33 -0.56 -19.97
N LYS A 56 -0.88 0.00 -19.78
CA LYS A 56 -1.73 -0.37 -18.63
C LYS A 56 -2.16 -1.84 -18.71
N GLU A 57 -2.32 -2.37 -19.91
CA GLU A 57 -2.78 -3.73 -20.20
C GLU A 57 -1.81 -4.81 -19.69
N VAL A 58 -0.52 -4.49 -19.56
CA VAL A 58 0.49 -5.40 -18.99
C VAL A 58 0.74 -5.17 -17.49
N GLN A 59 0.23 -4.07 -16.93
CA GLN A 59 0.31 -3.74 -15.51
C GLN A 59 -0.88 -4.36 -14.75
N THR A 60 -0.94 -5.68 -14.71
CA THR A 60 -2.03 -6.45 -14.10
C THR A 60 -1.75 -6.91 -12.67
N ARG A 61 -0.52 -6.69 -12.19
CA ARG A 61 -0.09 -7.06 -10.84
C ARG A 61 0.02 -5.81 -9.97
N PRO A 62 -0.14 -5.96 -8.64
CA PRO A 62 0.14 -4.88 -7.70
C PRO A 62 1.55 -4.31 -7.88
N ASP A 63 1.71 -3.01 -7.61
CA ASP A 63 3.01 -2.36 -7.52
C ASP A 63 3.86 -3.07 -6.47
N ALA A 64 5.05 -3.52 -6.89
CA ALA A 64 5.94 -4.27 -6.04
C ALA A 64 6.44 -3.45 -4.84
N GLY A 65 6.61 -2.13 -5.01
CA GLY A 65 7.00 -1.22 -3.93
C GLY A 65 5.89 -1.08 -2.88
N ALA A 66 4.65 -0.89 -3.31
CA ALA A 66 3.50 -0.76 -2.41
C ALA A 66 3.29 -2.05 -1.59
N MET A 67 3.42 -3.22 -2.23
CA MET A 67 3.38 -4.51 -1.56
C MET A 67 4.51 -4.67 -0.54
N ALA A 68 5.75 -4.31 -0.91
CA ALA A 68 6.91 -4.39 -0.02
C ALA A 68 6.70 -3.54 1.24
N MET A 69 6.17 -2.32 1.10
CA MET A 69 5.85 -1.45 2.24
C MET A 69 4.79 -2.07 3.15
N ALA A 70 3.73 -2.65 2.58
CA ALA A 70 2.67 -3.29 3.37
C ALA A 70 3.21 -4.49 4.17
N TYR A 71 4.05 -5.33 3.56
CA TYR A 71 4.71 -6.45 4.25
C TYR A 71 5.73 -6.00 5.29
N PHE A 72 6.45 -4.90 5.05
CA PHE A 72 7.36 -4.34 6.04
C PHE A 72 6.59 -3.87 7.28
N MET A 73 5.46 -3.19 7.11
CA MET A 73 4.58 -2.80 8.22
C MET A 73 4.04 -4.01 8.99
N LEU A 74 3.64 -5.08 8.28
CA LEU A 74 3.23 -6.34 8.90
C LEU A 74 4.36 -6.93 9.76
N THR A 75 5.58 -6.94 9.23
CA THR A 75 6.77 -7.45 9.92
C THR A 75 7.04 -6.67 11.21
N ILE A 76 6.93 -5.34 11.17
CA ILE A 76 7.06 -4.49 12.37
C ILE A 76 6.01 -4.87 13.42
N ARG A 77 4.73 -4.99 13.02
CA ARG A 77 3.65 -5.36 13.96
C ARG A 77 3.91 -6.72 14.60
N GLU A 78 4.23 -7.74 13.81
CA GLU A 78 4.47 -9.08 14.33
C GLU A 78 5.67 -9.12 15.28
N THR A 79 6.71 -8.34 14.98
CA THR A 79 7.88 -8.18 15.87
C THR A 79 7.47 -7.55 17.20
N ILE A 80 6.68 -6.47 17.17
CA ILE A 80 6.20 -5.80 18.39
C ILE A 80 5.30 -6.72 19.22
N LYS A 81 4.40 -7.49 18.60
CA LYS A 81 3.51 -8.42 19.31
C LYS A 81 4.29 -9.52 20.00
N ARG A 82 5.30 -10.08 19.34
CA ARG A 82 6.16 -11.13 19.92
C ARG A 82 7.00 -10.64 21.10
N ASN A 83 7.45 -9.39 21.08
CA ASN A 83 8.24 -8.81 22.18
C ASN A 83 7.38 -8.31 23.37
N LYS A 84 6.05 -8.38 23.26
CA LYS A 84 5.11 -8.05 24.36
C LYS A 84 4.46 -9.29 24.99
N ALA A 85 4.73 -10.46 24.46
CA ALA A 85 4.37 -11.76 25.04
C ALA A 85 5.49 -12.23 25.97
#